data_AF-A0A0X3QDX3-F1
#
_entry.id   AF-A0A0X3QDX3-F1
#
_cell.length_a   1.000
_cell.length_b   1.000
_cell.length_c   1.000
_cell.angle_alpha   90.00
_cell.angle_beta   90.00
_cell.angle_gamma   90.00
#
_symmetry.space_group_name_H-M   'P 1'
#
loop_
_entity.id
_entity.type
_entity.pdbx_description
1 polymer ?
#
loop_
_entity_poly.entity_id
_entity_poly.type
_entity_poly.pdbx_seq_one_letter_code
_entity_poly.pdbx_strand_id
1 'polypeptide(L)'
;MLAFSQIHMFCLPHVHIAGYNVRDLKQVMMYDAAIHISWWSPAYYDSEALQYEIYLNGHFNQITNITQAVINNLDKFTQYKVGVITVNEMGTRDPPGITIEATTFGFDE
;
A
#
# COMPACT_ATOMS: atom_id res chain seq x y z
N MET A 1 -30.27 -26.56 33.29
CA MET A 1 -30.40 -25.09 33.41
C MET A 1 -29.02 -24.50 33.13
N LEU A 2 -28.92 -23.89 31.95
CA LEU A 2 -27.86 -23.05 31.35
C LEU A 2 -26.42 -23.14 31.90
N ALA A 3 -25.50 -23.53 31.01
CA ALA A 3 -24.05 -23.36 31.12
C ALA A 3 -23.57 -22.10 30.36
N PHE A 4 -22.27 -21.79 30.53
CA PHE A 4 -21.44 -20.76 29.86
C PHE A 4 -21.56 -19.34 30.48
N SER A 5 -20.47 -18.69 30.87
CA SER A 5 -19.41 -18.25 29.96
C SER A 5 -18.08 -18.08 30.71
N GLN A 6 -17.10 -18.93 30.38
CA GLN A 6 -15.69 -18.59 30.52
C GLN A 6 -15.36 -17.82 29.25
N ILE A 7 -15.14 -16.50 29.36
CA ILE A 7 -14.66 -15.68 28.24
C ILE A 7 -13.24 -16.15 27.97
N HIS A 8 -13.11 -17.12 27.07
CA HIS A 8 -11.86 -17.36 26.37
C HIS A 8 -11.56 -16.07 25.61
N MET A 9 -10.51 -15.37 26.07
CA MET A 9 -9.79 -14.39 25.29
C MET A 9 -9.30 -15.10 24.02
N PHE A 10 -10.12 -15.03 22.98
CA PHE A 10 -9.70 -15.41 21.65
C PHE A 10 -8.62 -14.41 21.23
N CYS A 11 -7.38 -14.89 21.18
CA CYS A 11 -6.34 -14.27 20.38
C CYS A 11 -6.83 -14.33 18.92
N LEU A 12 -7.56 -13.30 18.50
CA LEU A 12 -7.88 -13.11 17.08
C LEU A 12 -6.53 -12.94 16.37
N PRO A 13 -6.25 -13.70 15.29
CA PRO A 13 -5.16 -13.32 14.43
C PRO A 13 -5.45 -11.88 13.99
N HIS A 14 -4.44 -11.03 14.02
CA HIS A 14 -4.51 -9.64 13.61
C HIS A 14 -5.06 -9.59 12.17
N VAL A 15 -6.38 -9.53 12.01
CA VAL A 15 -7.02 -9.31 10.73
C VAL A 15 -6.69 -7.86 10.41
N HIS A 16 -5.53 -7.64 9.80
CA HIS A 16 -5.45 -6.59 8.80
C HIS A 16 -6.62 -6.85 7.87
N ILE A 17 -7.66 -6.04 7.96
CA ILE A 17 -8.82 -6.21 7.09
C ILE A 17 -8.33 -5.87 5.69
N ALA A 18 -7.87 -6.89 4.96
CA ALA A 18 -7.18 -6.78 3.69
C ALA A 18 -8.01 -6.15 2.55
N GLY A 19 -9.25 -5.73 2.85
CA GLY A 19 -10.13 -5.08 1.90
C GLY A 19 -10.28 -3.56 2.07
N TYR A 20 -9.73 -2.94 3.13
CA TYR A 20 -9.72 -1.46 3.23
C TYR A 20 -8.49 -0.82 2.59
N ASN A 21 -7.41 -1.58 2.42
CA ASN A 21 -6.25 -1.13 1.67
C ASN A 21 -6.28 -1.59 0.21
N VAL A 22 -5.37 -1.02 -0.57
CA VAL A 22 -5.09 -1.43 -1.94
C VAL A 22 -4.82 -2.93 -2.05
N ARG A 23 -5.11 -3.51 -3.21
CA ARG A 23 -4.90 -4.94 -3.49
C ARG A 23 -3.93 -5.10 -4.66
N ASP A 24 -3.23 -6.23 -4.73
CA ASP A 24 -2.30 -6.54 -5.84
C ASP A 24 -1.30 -5.40 -6.16
N LEU A 25 -0.74 -4.76 -5.11
CA LEU A 25 0.29 -3.74 -5.28
C LEU A 25 1.54 -4.39 -5.89
N LYS A 26 2.02 -3.81 -7.00
CA LYS A 26 3.18 -4.33 -7.72
C LYS A 26 3.94 -3.25 -8.46
N GLN A 27 5.25 -3.50 -8.66
CA GLN A 27 6.04 -2.79 -9.65
C GLN A 27 5.64 -3.27 -11.05
N VAL A 28 5.22 -2.35 -11.91
CA VAL A 28 4.77 -2.68 -13.28
C VAL A 28 5.84 -2.46 -14.33
N MET A 29 6.81 -1.59 -14.05
CA MET A 29 7.91 -1.31 -14.97
C MET A 29 9.20 -1.00 -14.19
N MET A 30 10.31 -1.42 -14.79
CA MET A 30 11.66 -1.21 -14.31
C MET A 30 12.29 -0.11 -15.16
N TYR A 31 12.56 1.05 -14.56
CA TYR A 31 13.16 2.19 -15.24
C TYR A 31 14.52 2.54 -14.64
N ASP A 32 15.28 3.29 -15.44
CA ASP A 32 16.32 4.20 -14.96
C ASP A 32 15.74 5.09 -13.85
N ALA A 33 16.36 5.08 -12.67
CA ALA A 33 16.11 6.05 -11.58
C ALA A 33 14.64 6.27 -11.18
N ALA A 34 13.74 5.33 -11.50
CA ALA A 34 12.31 5.45 -11.26
C ALA A 34 11.64 4.10 -11.03
N ILE A 35 10.58 4.13 -10.21
CA ILE A 35 9.72 2.97 -9.93
C ILE A 35 8.28 3.32 -10.33
N HIS A 36 7.70 2.49 -11.20
CA HIS A 36 6.29 2.56 -11.55
C HIS A 36 5.53 1.47 -10.81
N ILE A 37 4.51 1.86 -10.06
CA ILE A 37 3.65 0.95 -9.30
C ILE A 37 2.20 1.05 -9.75
N SER A 38 1.49 -0.07 -9.65
CA SER A 38 0.04 -0.13 -9.82
C SER A 38 -0.58 -1.01 -8.75
N TRP A 39 -1.85 -0.79 -8.47
CA TRP A 39 -2.65 -1.62 -7.58
C TRP A 39 -4.10 -1.69 -8.05
N TRP A 40 -4.91 -2.49 -7.36
CA TRP A 40 -6.36 -2.49 -7.44
C TRP A 40 -6.94 -1.74 -6.25
N SER A 41 -8.07 -1.08 -6.46
CA SER A 41 -8.81 -0.41 -5.39
C SER A 41 -9.14 -1.38 -4.25
N PRO A 42 -9.26 -0.85 -3.02
CA PRO A 42 -9.80 -1.57 -1.88
C PRO A 42 -11.11 -2.29 -2.21
N ALA A 43 -11.37 -3.41 -1.53
CA ALA A 43 -12.60 -4.17 -1.72
C ALA A 43 -13.82 -3.55 -1.01
N TYR A 44 -13.59 -2.75 0.03
CA TYR A 44 -14.64 -2.25 0.92
C TYR A 44 -14.89 -0.75 0.87
N TYR A 45 -14.20 -0.04 -0.02
CA TYR A 45 -14.48 1.36 -0.31
C TYR A 45 -15.04 1.52 -1.71
N ASP A 46 -16.01 2.42 -1.84
CA ASP A 46 -16.41 2.90 -3.15
C ASP A 46 -15.30 3.80 -3.72
N SER A 47 -14.95 3.56 -4.98
CA SER A 47 -13.66 4.00 -5.53
C SER A 47 -13.57 5.48 -5.87
N GLU A 48 -14.70 6.18 -5.97
CA GLU A 48 -14.77 7.53 -6.55
C GLU A 48 -14.17 8.63 -5.67
N ALA A 49 -14.08 8.41 -4.35
CA ALA A 49 -13.59 9.40 -3.39
C ALA A 49 -12.30 8.96 -2.64
N LEU A 50 -11.60 7.95 -3.15
CA LEU A 50 -10.39 7.45 -2.54
C LEU A 50 -9.15 8.28 -2.92
N GLN A 51 -8.31 8.50 -1.92
CA GLN A 51 -6.94 8.94 -2.10
C GLN A 51 -5.98 7.83 -1.66
N TYR A 52 -4.77 7.86 -2.20
CA TYR A 52 -3.71 6.93 -1.87
C TYR A 52 -2.47 7.73 -1.50
N GLU A 53 -1.95 7.51 -0.30
CA GLU A 53 -0.66 8.04 0.12
C GLU A 53 0.45 7.04 -0.20
N ILE A 54 1.46 7.49 -0.94
CA ILE A 54 2.63 6.68 -1.30
C ILE A 54 3.76 7.03 -0.35
N TYR A 55 4.43 6.00 0.15
CA TYR A 55 5.59 6.09 1.03
C TYR A 55 6.79 5.40 0.39
N LEU A 56 7.96 6.02 0.49
CA LEU A 56 9.24 5.46 0.06
C LEU A 56 10.14 5.32 1.29
N ASN A 57 10.60 4.11 1.57
CA ASN A 57 11.39 3.78 2.76
C ASN A 57 10.75 4.27 4.08
N GLY A 58 9.41 4.23 4.15
CA GLY A 58 8.64 4.68 5.30
C GLY A 58 8.41 6.19 5.39
N HIS A 59 8.94 6.98 4.46
CA HIS A 59 8.71 8.42 4.39
C HIS A 59 7.63 8.76 3.36
N PHE A 60 6.76 9.71 3.71
CA PHE A 60 5.75 10.21 2.78
C PHE A 60 6.41 10.73 1.50
N ASN A 61 5.90 10.31 0.35
CA ASN A 61 6.40 10.71 -0.96
C ASN A 61 5.39 11.59 -1.69
N GLN A 62 4.16 11.09 -1.91
CA GLN A 62 3.13 11.80 -2.68
C GLN A 62 1.73 11.24 -2.41
N ILE A 63 0.71 11.90 -2.96
CA ILE A 63 -0.69 11.47 -2.96
C ILE A 63 -1.19 11.34 -4.40
N THR A 64 -2.07 10.39 -4.65
CA THR A 64 -2.79 10.22 -5.92
C THR A 64 -4.23 9.80 -5.68
N ASN A 65 -5.11 10.08 -6.63
CA ASN A 65 -6.51 9.62 -6.66
C ASN A 65 -6.75 8.52 -7.71
N ILE A 66 -5.70 8.04 -8.37
CA ILE A 66 -5.75 6.93 -9.33
C ILE A 66 -4.92 5.75 -8.82
N THR A 67 -5.15 4.55 -9.36
CA THR A 67 -4.54 3.31 -8.86
C THR A 67 -3.14 3.03 -9.40
N GLN A 68 -2.36 4.09 -9.61
CA GLN A 68 -0.97 4.02 -10.08
C GLN A 68 -0.18 5.24 -9.61
N ALA A 69 1.14 5.07 -9.52
CA ALA A 69 2.06 6.16 -9.22
C ALA A 69 3.44 5.90 -9.82
N VAL A 70 4.17 7.00 -10.04
CA VAL A 70 5.57 7.00 -10.47
C VAL A 70 6.40 7.71 -9.41
N ILE A 71 7.46 7.05 -8.94
CA ILE A 71 8.43 7.62 -8.00
C ILE A 71 9.72 7.85 -8.79
N ASN A 72 10.17 9.10 -8.89
CA ASN A 72 11.32 9.52 -9.69
C ASN A 72 12.52 9.91 -8.83
N ASN A 73 13.64 10.24 -9.49
CA ASN A 73 14.87 10.74 -8.86
C ASN A 73 15.46 9.76 -7.83
N LEU A 74 15.42 8.47 -8.17
CA LEU A 74 15.97 7.40 -7.36
C LEU A 74 17.37 7.03 -7.84
N ASP A 75 18.17 6.45 -6.95
CA ASP A 75 19.47 5.88 -7.31
C ASP A 75 19.26 4.63 -8.17
N LYS A 76 20.12 4.43 -9.16
CA LYS A 76 20.10 3.24 -10.03
C LYS A 76 20.50 1.99 -9.23
N PHE A 77 20.04 0.82 -9.68
CA PHE A 77 20.37 -0.48 -9.08
C PHE A 77 20.13 -0.57 -7.56
N THR A 78 19.14 0.16 -7.06
CA THR A 78 18.87 0.31 -5.63
C THR A 78 17.50 -0.26 -5.29
N GLN A 79 17.42 -1.02 -4.20
CA GLN A 79 16.16 -1.55 -3.68
C GLN A 79 15.51 -0.52 -2.74
N TYR A 80 14.20 -0.34 -2.90
CA TYR A 80 13.38 0.55 -2.11
C TYR A 80 12.15 -0.16 -1.56
N LYS A 81 11.75 0.22 -0.35
CA LYS A 81 10.46 -0.16 0.25
C LYS A 81 9.39 0.82 -0.19
N VAL A 82 8.41 0.35 -0.93
CA VAL A 82 7.32 1.18 -1.44
C VAL A 82 6.03 0.80 -0.72
N GLY A 83 5.48 1.74 0.04
CA GLY A 83 4.23 1.59 0.78
C GLY A 83 3.09 2.38 0.14
N VAL A 84 1.88 1.84 0.20
CA VAL A 84 0.65 2.54 -0.22
C VAL A 84 -0.39 2.39 0.88
N ILE A 85 -0.92 3.52 1.36
CA ILE A 85 -2.00 3.59 2.34
C ILE A 85 -3.23 4.16 1.65
N THR A 86 -4.38 3.52 1.85
CA THR A 86 -5.67 4.07 1.45
C THR A 86 -6.11 5.16 2.41
N VAL A 87 -6.61 6.25 1.85
CA VAL A 87 -7.28 7.35 2.55
C VAL A 87 -8.69 7.46 2.00
N ASN A 88 -9.68 7.26 2.87
CA ASN A 88 -11.08 7.34 2.46
C ASN A 88 -11.59 8.79 2.37
N GLU A 89 -12.84 8.96 1.93
CA GLU A 89 -13.47 10.27 1.73
C GLU A 89 -13.52 11.16 2.98
N MET A 90 -13.47 10.54 4.18
CA MET A 90 -13.45 11.24 5.46
C MET A 90 -12.02 11.65 5.90
N GLY A 91 -11.01 11.33 5.10
CA GLY A 91 -9.59 11.54 5.44
C GLY A 91 -9.01 10.50 6.40
N THR A 92 -9.73 9.41 6.66
CA THR A 92 -9.24 8.31 7.50
C THR A 92 -8.24 7.47 6.72
N ARG A 93 -7.07 7.24 7.31
CA ARG A 93 -6.02 6.35 6.81
C ARG A 93 -6.27 4.93 7.31
N ASP A 94 -5.94 3.94 6.49
CA ASP A 94 -5.94 2.52 6.88
C ASP A 94 -4.50 2.01 7.09
N PRO A 95 -3.84 2.33 8.21
CA PRO A 95 -2.51 1.78 8.49
C PRO A 95 -2.55 0.27 8.70
N PRO A 96 -1.47 -0.45 8.37
CA PRO A 96 -0.17 0.04 7.93
C PRO A 96 -0.05 0.29 6.41
N GLY A 97 -1.12 0.07 5.63
CA GLY A 97 -1.04 0.01 4.17
C GLY A 97 -0.53 -1.33 3.65
N ILE A 98 -0.22 -1.37 2.35
CA ILE A 98 0.50 -2.48 1.68
C ILE A 98 1.89 -2.01 1.30
N THR A 99 2.90 -2.84 1.53
CA THR A 99 4.30 -2.56 1.19
C THR A 99 4.87 -3.64 0.28
N ILE A 100 5.67 -3.23 -0.70
CA ILE A 100 6.49 -4.10 -1.55
C ILE A 100 7.95 -3.64 -1.55
N GLU A 101 8.85 -4.55 -1.90
CA GLU A 101 10.21 -4.21 -2.31
C GLU A 101 10.22 -4.01 -3.83
N ALA A 102 10.81 -2.91 -4.29
CA ALA A 102 10.96 -2.59 -5.71
C ALA A 102 12.38 -2.13 -6.00
N THR A 103 12.91 -2.51 -7.16
CA THR A 103 14.30 -2.25 -7.53
C THR A 103 14.34 -1.37 -8.77
N THR A 104 15.13 -0.30 -8.71
CA THR A 104 15.48 0.51 -9.88
C THR A 104 16.52 -0.18 -10.73
N PHE A 105 16.51 0.10 -12.03
CA PHE A 105 17.50 -0.42 -12.95
C PHE A 105 18.37 0.73 -13.48
N GLY A 106 19.49 0.38 -14.07
CA GLY A 106 20.30 1.29 -14.87
C GLY A 106 20.57 0.64 -16.22
N PHE A 107 20.55 1.45 -17.27
CA PHE A 107 21.27 1.10 -18.48
C PHE A 107 22.65 1.77 -18.37
N ASP A 108 23.71 0.98 -18.55
CA ASP A 108 25.03 1.53 -18.79
C ASP A 108 24.96 2.23 -20.15
N GLU A 109 25.17 3.54 -20.19
CA GLU A 109 25.27 4.33 -21.43
C GLU A 109 26.63 4.12 -22.10
#